data_AF-A0A3M2GRE8-F1
#
_entry.id   AF-A0A3M2GRE8-F1
#
_cell.length_a   1.000
_cell.length_b   1.000
_cell.length_c   1.000
_cell.angle_alpha   90.00
_cell.angle_beta   90.00
_cell.angle_gamma   90.00
#
_symmetry.space_group_name_H-M   'P 1'
#
loop_
_entity.id
_entity.type
_entity.pdbx_description
1 polymer ?
#
loop_
_entity_poly.entity_id
_entity_poly.type
_entity_poly.pdbx_seq_one_letter_code
_entity_poly.pdbx_strand_id
1 'polypeptide(L)'
;MEKAQVLSALLVQDRLIRLNLDMLEGLLKEIKADVEEMNLLAESCLSEEELKLYREVILKAEGDLLVKLSEIIDHVYDIYEVFNFDVTFLSNIPEELQRELERLNAVSSINSKLELLMAILEEILLAERESERLKAIITPFRVYREVLEQGISFNRKLEELSFQKAS
;
A
#
# COMPACT_ATOMS: atom_id res chain seq x y z
N MET A 1 33.26 10.30 1.26
CA MET A 1 32.21 10.27 0.22
C MET A 1 31.26 9.11 0.45
N GLU A 2 31.78 7.90 0.57
CA GLU A 2 31.02 6.65 0.79
C GLU A 2 30.06 6.70 2.01
N LYS A 3 30.52 7.14 3.19
CA LYS A 3 29.66 7.28 4.39
C LYS A 3 28.46 8.23 4.21
N ALA A 4 28.63 9.30 3.44
CA ALA A 4 27.55 10.27 3.21
C ALA A 4 26.51 9.72 2.21
N GLN A 5 26.94 8.93 1.23
CA GLN A 5 26.06 8.24 0.29
C GLN A 5 25.26 7.15 1.01
N VAL A 6 25.91 6.32 1.83
CA VAL A 6 25.24 5.30 2.65
C VAL A 6 24.22 5.95 3.60
N LEU A 7 24.59 7.04 4.28
CA LEU A 7 23.64 7.79 5.11
C LEU A 7 22.44 8.33 4.32
N SER A 8 22.67 8.86 3.12
CA SER A 8 21.58 9.32 2.27
C SER A 8 20.65 8.18 1.85
N ALA A 9 21.19 7.02 1.49
CA ALA A 9 20.41 5.85 1.10
C ALA A 9 19.57 5.34 2.28
N LEU A 10 20.15 5.29 3.48
CA LEU A 10 19.45 4.94 4.72
C LEU A 10 18.26 5.86 5.00
N LEU A 11 18.46 7.17 4.94
CA LEU A 11 17.41 8.14 5.21
C LEU A 11 16.27 8.04 4.18
N VAL A 12 16.60 7.74 2.92
CA VAL A 12 15.59 7.53 1.88
C VAL A 12 14.79 6.24 2.14
N GLN A 13 15.46 5.12 2.41
CA GLN A 13 14.77 3.86 2.72
C GLN A 13 13.88 3.99 3.96
N ASP A 14 14.42 4.56 5.05
CA ASP A 14 13.66 4.84 6.26
C ASP A 14 12.39 5.64 5.98
N ARG A 15 12.51 6.73 5.21
CA ARG A 15 11.38 7.58 4.88
C ARG A 15 10.36 6.87 4.00
N LEU A 16 10.81 6.05 3.06
CA LEU A 16 9.94 5.27 2.17
C LEU A 16 9.17 4.20 2.95
N ILE A 17 9.83 3.44 3.82
CA ILE A 17 9.15 2.41 4.63
C ILE A 17 8.07 3.05 5.50
N ARG A 18 8.39 4.13 6.22
CA ARG A 18 7.41 4.84 7.06
C ARG A 18 6.25 5.44 6.25
N LEU A 19 6.53 6.04 5.09
CA LEU A 19 5.49 6.60 4.23
C LEU A 19 4.49 5.52 3.79
N ASN A 20 4.99 4.33 3.45
CA ASN A 20 4.13 3.22 3.05
C ASN A 20 3.33 2.66 4.23
N LEU A 21 3.92 2.57 5.43
CA LEU A 21 3.18 2.22 6.65
C LEU A 21 2.04 3.22 6.92
N ASP A 22 2.35 4.52 6.98
CA ASP A 22 1.36 5.57 7.23
C ASP A 22 0.23 5.52 6.20
N MET A 23 0.56 5.29 4.93
CA MET A 23 -0.44 5.14 3.86
C MET A 23 -1.32 3.91 4.06
N LEU A 24 -0.73 2.74 4.34
CA LEU A 24 -1.48 1.49 4.50
C LEU A 24 -2.39 1.53 5.74
N GLU A 25 -1.91 2.08 6.85
CA GLU A 25 -2.71 2.29 8.06
C GLU A 25 -3.84 3.29 7.82
N GLY A 26 -3.55 4.37 7.10
CA GLY A 26 -4.55 5.33 6.65
C GLY A 26 -5.65 4.65 5.82
N LEU A 27 -5.26 3.89 4.79
CA LEU A 27 -6.20 3.12 3.98
C LEU A 27 -7.05 2.16 4.83
N LEU A 28 -6.45 1.44 5.78
CA LEU A 28 -7.15 0.47 6.61
C LEU A 28 -8.25 1.14 7.44
N LYS A 29 -7.99 2.34 7.95
CA LYS A 29 -8.94 3.12 8.73
C LYS A 29 -10.05 3.69 7.85
N GLU A 30 -9.71 4.31 6.73
CA GLU A 30 -10.67 4.97 5.86
C GLU A 30 -11.60 3.97 5.18
N ILE A 31 -11.10 2.81 4.71
CA ILE A 31 -11.94 1.78 4.06
C ILE A 31 -13.08 1.33 4.99
N LYS A 32 -12.81 1.15 6.29
CA LYS A 32 -13.84 0.74 7.25
C LYS A 32 -14.93 1.79 7.40
N ALA A 33 -14.54 3.07 7.52
CA ALA A 33 -15.48 4.18 7.63
C ALA A 33 -16.33 4.32 6.35
N ASP A 34 -15.70 4.21 5.19
CA ASP A 34 -16.41 4.31 3.91
C ASP A 34 -17.35 3.14 3.68
N VAL A 35 -17.00 1.91 4.10
CA VAL A 35 -17.93 0.76 4.01
C VAL A 35 -19.19 1.00 4.84
N GLU A 36 -19.07 1.58 6.03
CA GLU A 36 -20.23 1.95 6.85
C GLU A 36 -21.11 2.99 6.15
N GLU A 37 -20.51 4.04 5.56
CA GLU A 37 -21.26 5.06 4.82
C GLU A 37 -21.91 4.51 3.54
N MET A 38 -21.15 3.71 2.77
CA MET A 38 -21.64 3.06 1.55
C MET A 38 -22.83 2.14 1.84
N ASN A 39 -22.85 1.45 3.00
CA ASN A 39 -23.96 0.58 3.38
C ASN A 39 -25.27 1.38 3.53
N LEU A 40 -25.21 2.55 4.16
CA LEU A 40 -26.37 3.43 4.32
C LEU A 40 -26.89 3.95 2.96
N LEU A 41 -25.98 4.32 2.08
CA LEU A 41 -26.31 4.77 0.72
C LEU A 41 -26.90 3.62 -0.11
N ALA A 42 -26.33 2.42 -0.01
CA ALA A 42 -26.78 1.25 -0.74
C ALA A 42 -28.22 0.86 -0.38
N GLU A 43 -28.54 0.81 0.91
CA GLU A 43 -29.90 0.49 1.39
C GLU A 43 -30.95 1.51 0.92
N SER A 44 -30.54 2.76 0.72
CA SER A 44 -31.44 3.85 0.35
C SER A 44 -31.61 4.03 -1.16
N CYS A 45 -30.57 3.72 -1.94
CA CYS A 45 -30.47 4.13 -3.34
C CYS A 45 -30.51 2.98 -4.35
N LEU A 46 -30.23 1.74 -3.92
CA LEU A 46 -30.14 0.58 -4.81
C LEU A 46 -31.45 -0.20 -4.89
N SER A 47 -31.72 -0.79 -6.05
CA SER A 47 -32.74 -1.83 -6.19
C SER A 47 -32.32 -3.11 -5.46
N GLU A 48 -33.24 -4.06 -5.25
CA GLU A 48 -32.90 -5.35 -4.63
C GLU A 48 -31.82 -6.12 -5.40
N GLU A 49 -31.84 -6.04 -6.73
CA GLU A 49 -30.84 -6.68 -7.61
C GLU A 49 -29.47 -6.01 -7.48
N GLU A 50 -29.42 -4.67 -7.51
CA GLU A 50 -28.19 -3.89 -7.32
C GLU A 50 -27.63 -4.07 -5.91
N LEU A 51 -28.49 -4.16 -4.88
CA LEU A 51 -28.09 -4.37 -3.50
C LEU A 51 -27.44 -5.73 -3.29
N LYS A 52 -27.88 -6.75 -4.03
CA LYS A 52 -27.23 -8.07 -4.00
C LYS A 52 -25.80 -8.01 -4.53
N LEU A 53 -25.59 -7.34 -5.67
CA LEU A 53 -24.25 -7.13 -6.23
C LEU A 53 -23.37 -6.30 -5.29
N TYR A 54 -23.93 -5.25 -4.71
CA TYR A 54 -23.23 -4.44 -3.71
C TYR A 54 -22.76 -5.27 -2.50
N ARG A 55 -23.61 -6.17 -1.98
CA ARG A 55 -23.22 -7.05 -0.87
C ARG A 55 -22.09 -7.99 -1.23
N GLU A 56 -22.04 -8.49 -2.47
CA GLU A 56 -20.91 -9.29 -2.96
C GLU A 56 -19.62 -8.46 -3.00
N VAL A 57 -19.71 -7.19 -3.43
CA VAL A 57 -18.58 -6.25 -3.39
C VAL A 57 -18.08 -6.02 -1.96
N ILE A 58 -18.97 -5.75 -1.00
CA ILE A 58 -18.59 -5.50 0.39
C ILE A 58 -17.98 -6.74 1.03
N LEU A 59 -18.53 -7.92 0.79
CA LEU A 59 -17.93 -9.18 1.27
C LEU A 59 -16.49 -9.34 0.78
N LYS A 60 -16.20 -8.92 -0.45
CA LYS A 60 -14.84 -8.95 -0.99
C LYS A 60 -13.94 -7.88 -0.38
N ALA A 61 -14.46 -6.68 -0.16
CA ALA A 61 -13.72 -5.63 0.52
C ALA A 61 -13.36 -6.04 1.96
N GLU A 62 -14.30 -6.59 2.71
CA GLU A 62 -14.07 -7.00 4.10
C GLU A 62 -13.27 -8.29 4.22
N GLY A 63 -13.57 -9.29 3.39
CA GLY A 63 -12.98 -10.62 3.45
C GLY A 63 -11.60 -10.72 2.80
N ASP A 64 -11.38 -10.01 1.68
CA ASP A 64 -10.12 -10.11 0.93
C ASP A 64 -9.27 -8.85 1.13
N LEU A 65 -9.82 -7.65 0.88
CA LEU A 65 -9.03 -6.41 0.88
C LEU A 65 -8.55 -6.03 2.28
N LEU A 66 -9.43 -5.95 3.28
CA LEU A 66 -9.05 -5.56 4.65
C LEU A 66 -8.12 -6.57 5.31
N VAL A 67 -8.36 -7.86 5.10
CA VAL A 67 -7.48 -8.93 5.58
C VAL A 67 -6.11 -8.77 4.93
N LYS A 68 -6.06 -8.64 3.59
CA LYS A 68 -4.79 -8.53 2.89
C LYS A 68 -4.01 -7.27 3.26
N LEU A 69 -4.72 -6.17 3.48
CA LEU A 69 -4.12 -4.92 3.93
C LEU A 69 -3.48 -5.07 5.31
N SER A 70 -4.15 -5.74 6.24
CA SER A 70 -3.61 -6.01 7.58
C SER A 70 -2.34 -6.88 7.51
N GLU A 71 -2.38 -7.97 6.72
CA GLU A 71 -1.20 -8.82 6.50
C GLU A 71 -0.01 -8.06 5.91
N ILE A 72 -0.29 -7.12 5.00
CA ILE A 72 0.76 -6.33 4.37
C ILE A 72 1.35 -5.33 5.37
N ILE A 73 0.53 -4.69 6.20
CA ILE A 73 1.01 -3.80 7.26
C ILE A 73 1.98 -4.55 8.18
N ASP A 74 1.61 -5.74 8.65
CA ASP A 74 2.48 -6.58 9.50
C ASP A 74 3.80 -6.91 8.78
N HIS A 75 3.73 -7.29 7.50
CA HIS A 75 4.92 -7.57 6.69
C HIS A 75 5.84 -6.33 6.54
N VAL A 76 5.29 -5.13 6.39
CA VAL A 76 6.10 -3.91 6.32
C VAL A 76 6.70 -3.56 7.68
N TYR A 77 6.00 -3.82 8.78
CA TYR A 77 6.57 -3.71 10.12
C TYR A 77 7.76 -4.65 10.33
N ASP A 78 7.65 -5.91 9.90
CA ASP A 78 8.75 -6.88 9.97
C ASP A 78 9.97 -6.41 9.16
N ILE A 79 9.76 -5.89 7.94
CA ILE A 79 10.83 -5.27 7.14
C ILE A 79 11.50 -4.13 7.89
N TYR A 80 10.70 -3.28 8.54
CA TYR A 80 11.22 -2.12 9.25
C TYR A 80 11.99 -2.51 10.51
N GLU A 81 11.59 -3.59 11.20
CA GLU A 81 12.35 -4.14 12.32
C GLU A 81 13.74 -4.62 11.86
N VAL A 82 13.80 -5.39 10.77
CA VAL A 82 15.08 -5.84 10.18
C VAL A 82 15.94 -4.66 9.76
N PHE A 83 15.36 -3.67 9.07
CA PHE A 83 16.07 -2.44 8.70
C PHE A 83 16.71 -1.74 9.91
N ASN A 84 15.94 -1.55 10.99
CA ASN A 84 16.43 -0.89 12.20
C ASN A 84 17.50 -1.71 12.92
N PHE A 85 17.38 -3.04 12.90
CA PHE A 85 18.41 -3.95 13.40
C PHE A 85 19.71 -3.73 12.62
N ASP A 86 19.69 -3.87 11.30
CA ASP A 86 20.89 -3.75 10.45
C ASP A 86 21.58 -2.39 10.64
N VAL A 87 20.81 -1.29 10.67
CA VAL A 87 21.34 0.05 10.95
C VAL A 87 22.04 0.11 12.30
N THR A 88 21.43 -0.44 13.34
CA THR A 88 21.98 -0.40 14.70
C THR A 88 23.30 -1.18 14.78
N PHE A 89 23.34 -2.40 14.24
CA PHE A 89 24.47 -3.30 14.36
C PHE A 89 25.61 -2.99 13.38
N LEU A 90 25.29 -2.50 12.18
CA LEU A 90 26.27 -2.29 11.11
C LEU A 90 26.62 -0.81 10.91
N SER A 91 26.13 0.10 11.76
CA SER A 91 26.42 1.55 11.68
C SER A 91 27.90 1.91 11.55
N ASN A 92 28.80 1.09 12.09
CA ASN A 92 30.25 1.30 12.02
C ASN A 92 30.93 0.64 10.81
N ILE A 93 30.20 -0.13 10.00
CA ILE A 93 30.70 -0.89 8.84
C ILE A 93 29.86 -0.53 7.59
N PRO A 94 30.15 0.62 6.94
CA PRO A 94 29.31 1.16 5.87
C PRO A 94 29.11 0.22 4.67
N GLU A 95 30.14 -0.54 4.31
CA GLU A 95 30.09 -1.50 3.18
C GLU A 95 29.11 -2.64 3.45
N GLU A 96 29.10 -3.17 4.67
CA GLU A 96 28.20 -4.27 5.05
C GLU A 96 26.77 -3.75 5.23
N LEU A 97 26.62 -2.56 5.81
CA LEU A 97 25.32 -1.90 5.91
C LEU A 97 24.72 -1.65 4.52
N GLN A 98 25.52 -1.19 3.55
CA GLN A 98 25.04 -1.02 2.18
C GLN A 98 24.57 -2.34 1.55
N ARG A 99 25.31 -3.44 1.75
CA ARG A 99 24.93 -4.76 1.24
C ARG A 99 23.62 -5.26 1.84
N GLU A 100 23.44 -5.13 3.14
CA GLU A 100 22.20 -5.58 3.78
C GLU A 100 21.00 -4.71 3.35
N LEU A 101 21.18 -3.41 3.09
CA LEU A 101 20.12 -2.57 2.50
C LEU A 101 19.72 -3.01 1.09
N GLU A 102 20.70 -3.34 0.24
CA GLU A 102 20.44 -3.86 -1.11
C GLU A 102 19.74 -5.23 -1.04
N ARG A 103 20.13 -6.08 -0.09
CA ARG A 103 19.53 -7.40 0.13
C ARG A 103 18.12 -7.34 0.69
N LEU A 104 17.86 -6.42 1.63
CA LEU A 104 16.55 -6.22 2.22
C LEU A 104 15.52 -5.85 1.14
N ASN A 105 15.95 -5.06 0.14
CA ASN A 105 15.15 -4.68 -1.02
C ASN A 105 13.73 -4.22 -0.63
N ALA A 106 13.65 -3.45 0.45
CA ALA A 106 12.41 -3.13 1.16
C ALA A 106 11.37 -2.50 0.23
N VAL A 107 11.79 -1.52 -0.57
CA VAL A 107 10.91 -0.73 -1.45
C VAL A 107 10.29 -1.61 -2.53
N SER A 108 11.09 -2.43 -3.20
CA SER A 108 10.57 -3.38 -4.19
C SER A 108 9.62 -4.39 -3.55
N SER A 109 9.96 -4.91 -2.37
CA SER A 109 9.10 -5.84 -1.62
C SER A 109 7.75 -5.21 -1.29
N ILE A 110 7.74 -3.98 -0.79
CA ILE A 110 6.53 -3.20 -0.51
C ILE A 110 5.71 -2.99 -1.79
N ASN A 111 6.33 -2.53 -2.88
CA ASN A 111 5.62 -2.29 -4.15
C ASN A 111 4.90 -3.54 -4.65
N SER A 112 5.54 -4.71 -4.61
CA SER A 112 4.88 -5.96 -4.99
C SER A 112 3.66 -6.28 -4.11
N LYS A 113 3.67 -5.90 -2.83
CA LYS A 113 2.49 -6.04 -1.95
C LYS A 113 1.39 -5.04 -2.30
N LEU A 114 1.73 -3.80 -2.61
CA LEU A 114 0.76 -2.80 -3.06
C LEU A 114 0.07 -3.23 -4.37
N GLU A 115 0.80 -3.84 -5.30
CA GLU A 115 0.24 -4.39 -6.54
C GLU A 115 -0.81 -5.48 -6.29
N LEU A 116 -0.63 -6.30 -5.23
CA LEU A 116 -1.65 -7.29 -4.84
C LEU A 116 -2.94 -6.62 -4.35
N LEU A 117 -2.83 -5.54 -3.57
CA LEU A 117 -4.01 -4.77 -3.12
C LEU A 117 -4.72 -4.12 -4.30
N MET A 118 -3.97 -3.59 -5.26
CA MET A 118 -4.54 -3.04 -6.49
C MET A 118 -5.32 -4.09 -7.27
N ALA A 119 -4.80 -5.31 -7.43
CA ALA A 119 -5.51 -6.38 -8.11
C ALA A 119 -6.86 -6.72 -7.45
N ILE A 120 -6.89 -6.77 -6.10
CA ILE A 120 -8.15 -7.00 -5.36
C ILE A 120 -9.14 -5.84 -5.60
N LEU A 121 -8.67 -4.59 -5.57
CA LEU A 121 -9.49 -3.42 -5.86
C LEU A 121 -10.01 -3.42 -7.30
N GLU A 122 -9.20 -3.83 -8.28
CA GLU A 122 -9.62 -3.94 -9.67
C GLU A 122 -10.74 -4.96 -9.84
N GLU A 123 -10.68 -6.08 -9.13
CA GLU A 123 -11.75 -7.07 -9.11
C GLU A 123 -13.03 -6.53 -8.47
N ILE A 124 -12.92 -5.76 -7.38
CA ILE A 124 -14.06 -5.06 -6.76
C ILE A 124 -14.71 -4.08 -7.75
N LEU A 125 -13.89 -3.30 -8.45
CA LEU A 125 -14.34 -2.25 -9.36
C LEU A 125 -14.97 -2.79 -10.66
N LEU A 126 -14.90 -4.10 -10.93
CA LEU A 126 -15.65 -4.70 -12.06
C LEU A 126 -17.16 -4.47 -11.93
N ALA A 127 -17.67 -4.38 -10.70
CA ALA A 127 -19.08 -4.12 -10.42
C ALA A 127 -19.57 -2.74 -10.90
N GLU A 128 -18.67 -1.77 -11.14
CA GLU A 128 -19.04 -0.45 -11.65
C GLU A 128 -19.76 -0.50 -13.01
N ARG A 129 -19.58 -1.58 -13.77
CA ARG A 129 -20.15 -1.75 -15.12
C ARG A 129 -21.63 -2.11 -15.11
N GLU A 130 -22.15 -2.54 -13.97
CA GLU A 130 -23.51 -3.08 -13.86
C GLU A 130 -24.56 -1.98 -13.64
N SER A 131 -24.18 -0.85 -13.03
CA SER A 131 -25.10 0.28 -12.78
C SER A 131 -24.36 1.57 -12.42
N GLU A 132 -24.82 2.72 -12.93
CA GLU A 132 -24.31 4.04 -12.53
C GLU A 132 -24.52 4.38 -11.04
N ARG A 133 -25.60 3.87 -10.40
CA ARG A 133 -25.83 4.08 -8.95
C ARG A 133 -24.80 3.31 -8.12
N LEU A 134 -24.65 2.02 -8.40
CA LEU A 134 -23.62 1.17 -7.80
C LEU A 134 -22.22 1.77 -7.97
N LYS A 135 -21.85 2.17 -9.20
CA LYS A 135 -20.59 2.87 -9.49
C LYS A 135 -20.39 4.14 -8.66
N ALA A 136 -21.43 4.95 -8.48
CA ALA A 136 -21.35 6.14 -7.64
C ALA A 136 -21.08 5.77 -6.17
N ILE A 137 -21.74 4.73 -5.65
CA ILE A 137 -21.56 4.28 -4.26
C ILE A 137 -20.15 3.72 -4.05
N ILE A 138 -19.64 2.88 -4.95
CA ILE A 138 -18.34 2.21 -4.79
C ILE A 138 -17.14 3.05 -5.24
N THR A 139 -17.37 4.32 -5.58
CA THR A 139 -16.31 5.28 -5.98
C THR A 139 -15.14 5.36 -4.98
N PRO A 140 -15.32 5.23 -3.65
CA PRO A 140 -14.19 5.21 -2.72
C PRO A 140 -13.10 4.18 -3.07
N PHE A 141 -13.48 2.97 -3.52
CA PHE A 141 -12.50 1.94 -3.90
C PHE A 141 -11.61 2.36 -5.08
N ARG A 142 -12.12 3.19 -5.99
CA ARG A 142 -11.33 3.76 -7.08
C ARG A 142 -10.27 4.74 -6.55
N VAL A 143 -10.64 5.56 -5.58
CA VAL A 143 -9.69 6.49 -4.93
C VAL A 143 -8.58 5.71 -4.24
N TYR A 144 -8.90 4.62 -3.54
CA TYR A 144 -7.89 3.78 -2.90
C TYR A 144 -6.94 3.12 -3.91
N ARG A 145 -7.45 2.67 -5.06
CA ARG A 145 -6.60 2.17 -6.15
C ARG A 145 -5.66 3.25 -6.65
N GLU A 146 -6.15 4.46 -6.86
CA GLU A 146 -5.32 5.60 -7.30
C GLU A 146 -4.23 5.94 -6.26
N VAL A 147 -4.56 5.93 -4.97
CA VAL A 147 -3.58 6.16 -3.89
C VAL A 147 -2.46 5.12 -3.94
N LEU A 148 -2.80 3.83 -4.08
CA LEU A 148 -1.79 2.77 -4.21
C LEU A 148 -0.92 2.93 -5.46
N GLU A 149 -1.54 3.27 -6.60
CA GLU A 149 -0.85 3.50 -7.86
C GLU A 149 0.16 4.66 -7.74
N GLN A 150 -0.25 5.78 -7.12
CA GLN A 150 0.63 6.91 -6.84
C GLN A 150 1.75 6.53 -5.86
N GLY A 151 1.44 5.73 -4.84
CA GLY A 151 2.44 5.21 -3.89
C GLY A 151 3.53 4.41 -4.59
N ILE A 152 3.15 3.45 -5.43
CA ILE A 152 4.10 2.64 -6.23
C ILE A 152 4.93 3.53 -7.16
N SER A 153 4.29 4.45 -7.88
CA SER A 153 4.98 5.37 -8.79
C SER A 153 6.02 6.23 -8.06
N PHE A 154 5.64 6.77 -6.90
CA PHE A 154 6.52 7.56 -6.06
C PHE A 154 7.71 6.75 -5.54
N ASN A 155 7.46 5.54 -5.03
CA ASN A 155 8.47 4.62 -4.55
C ASN A 155 9.51 4.31 -5.65
N ARG A 156 9.05 3.92 -6.85
CA ARG A 156 9.92 3.64 -8.01
C ARG A 156 10.79 4.83 -8.39
N LYS A 157 10.18 6.02 -8.49
CA LYS A 157 10.90 7.25 -8.85
C LYS A 157 11.99 7.61 -7.84
N LEU A 158 11.73 7.44 -6.55
CA LEU A 158 12.73 7.71 -5.53
C LEU A 158 13.84 6.66 -5.50
N GLU A 159 13.52 5.39 -5.75
CA GLU A 159 14.51 4.32 -5.88
C GLU A 159 15.49 4.62 -7.02
N GLU A 160 14.98 4.93 -8.22
CA GLU A 160 15.79 5.30 -9.39
C GLU A 160 16.72 6.50 -9.11
N LEU A 161 16.20 7.56 -8.46
CA LEU A 161 16.98 8.75 -8.10
C LEU A 161 18.07 8.46 -7.06
N SER A 162 17.87 7.44 -6.22
CA SER A 162 18.83 7.03 -5.19
C SER A 162 20.01 6.29 -5.79
N PHE A 163 19.77 5.41 -6.77
CA PHE A 163 20.83 4.66 -7.47
C PHE A 163 21.59 5.50 -8.51
N GLN A 164 20.94 6.48 -9.17
CA GLN A 164 21.62 7.39 -10.11
C GLN A 164 22.66 8.31 -9.44
N LYS A 165 22.55 8.57 -8.13
CA LYS A 165 23.54 9.37 -7.38
C LYS A 165 24.70 8.54 -6.81
N ALA A 166 24.60 7.21 -6.89
CA ALA A 166 25.63 6.27 -6.45
C ALA A 166 26.53 5.78 -7.60
N SER A 167 26.15 6.07 -8.86
CA SER A 167 26.88 5.75 -10.10
C SER A 167 27.75 6.91 -10.56
#